data_AF-A0A0V1MTC2-F1
#
_entry.id   AF-A0A0V1MTC2-F1
#
_cell.length_a   1.000
_cell.length_b   1.000
_cell.length_c   1.000
_cell.angle_alpha   90.00
_cell.angle_beta   90.00
_cell.angle_gamma   90.00
#
_symmetry.space_group_name_H-M   'P 1'
#
loop_
_entity.id
_entity.type
_entity.pdbx_description
1 polymer ?
#
loop_
_entity_poly.entity_id
_entity_poly.type
_entity_poly.pdbx_seq_one_letter_code
_entity_poly.pdbx_strand_id
1 'polypeptide(L)' 'MITELFPGSDGIARSARIRTSTNVVTRPVAKLVPLEPAMVNNGRGAPPSGGGCRRRKRGFCRQHERT' A
#
# COMPACT_ATOMS: atom_id res chain seq x y z
N MET A 1 -14.57 -2.04 -4.52
CA MET A 1 -13.92 -2.98 -3.59
C MET A 1 -13.33 -4.13 -4.38
N ILE A 2 -12.12 -4.59 -4.04
CA ILE A 2 -11.56 -5.82 -4.61
C ILE A 2 -12.21 -7.02 -3.91
N THR A 3 -12.73 -7.96 -4.68
CA THR A 3 -13.40 -9.16 -4.16
C THR A 3 -12.58 -10.43 -4.35
N GLU A 4 -11.62 -10.44 -5.27
CA GLU A 4 -10.78 -11.60 -5.56
C GLU A 4 -9.47 -11.18 -6.25
N LEU A 5 -8.39 -11.91 -6.00
CA LEU A 5 -7.09 -11.74 -6.67
C LEU A 5 -6.74 -13.01 -7.45
N PHE A 6 -6.26 -12.84 -8.67
CA PHE A 6 -5.83 -13.95 -9.52
C PHE A 6 -4.30 -13.99 -9.59
N PRO A 7 -3.68 -15.00 -8.95
CA PRO A 7 -2.22 -15.15 -8.93
C PRO A 7 -1.69 -15.62 -10.28
N GLY A 8 -0.48 -15.19 -10.60
CA GLY A 8 0.37 -15.78 -11.63
C GLY A 8 1.10 -17.02 -11.13
N SER A 9 1.79 -17.71 -12.04
CA SER A 9 2.60 -18.91 -11.74
C SER A 9 3.77 -18.65 -10.79
N ASP A 10 4.19 -17.39 -10.68
CA ASP A 10 5.21 -16.85 -9.78
C ASP A 10 4.65 -16.44 -8.41
N GLY A 11 3.37 -16.67 -8.14
CA GLY A 11 2.70 -16.28 -6.90
C GLY A 11 2.32 -14.79 -6.83
N ILE A 12 2.58 -14.02 -7.89
CA ILE A 12 2.24 -12.59 -7.95
C ILE A 12 0.88 -12.39 -8.60
N ALA A 13 -0.03 -11.67 -7.93
CA ALA A 13 -1.34 -11.32 -8.50
C ALA A 13 -1.20 -10.43 -9.74
N ARG A 14 -1.71 -10.90 -10.89
CA ARG A 14 -1.69 -10.17 -12.18
C ARG A 14 -3.02 -9.54 -12.54
N SER A 15 -4.12 -10.02 -11.97
CA SER A 15 -5.46 -9.41 -12.13
C SER A 15 -6.28 -9.50 -10.84
N ALA A 16 -7.27 -8.64 -10.73
CA ALA A 16 -8.16 -8.54 -9.59
C ALA A 16 -9.60 -8.37 -10.06
N ARG A 17 -10.53 -9.02 -9.38
CA ARG A 17 -11.97 -8.79 -9.56
C ARG A 17 -12.41 -7.66 -8.64
N ILE A 18 -13.06 -6.67 -9.22
CA ILE A 18 -13.43 -5.41 -8.56
C ILE A 18 -14.94 -5.24 -8.69
N ARG A 19 -15.62 -5.09 -7.56
CA ARG A 19 -17.01 -4.63 -7.50
C ARG A 19 -17.03 -3.10 -7.42
N THR A 20 -17.60 -2.48 -8.44
CA THR A 20 -17.93 -1.05 -8.47
C THR A 20 -19.39 -0.85 -8.01
N SER A 21 -19.85 0.39 -7.95
CA SER A 21 -21.25 0.70 -7.58
C SER A 21 -22.26 0.11 -8.57
N THR A 22 -21.85 -0.06 -9.82
CA THR A 22 -22.74 -0.48 -10.91
C THR A 22 -22.49 -1.91 -11.35
N ASN A 23 -21.25 -2.42 -11.30
CA ASN A 23 -20.89 -3.70 -11.92
C ASN A 23 -19.71 -4.40 -11.23
N VAL A 24 -19.41 -5.61 -11.69
CA VAL A 24 -18.19 -6.34 -11.34
C VAL A 24 -17.30 -6.43 -12.58
N VAL A 25 -16.04 -6.02 -12.45
CA VAL A 25 -15.07 -6.01 -13.55
C VAL A 25 -13.75 -6.64 -13.13
N THR A 26 -13.09 -7.36 -14.03
CA THR A 26 -11.74 -7.87 -13.82
C THR A 26 -10.73 -6.91 -14.45
N ARG A 27 -9.72 -6.48 -13.68
CA ARG A 27 -8.68 -5.56 -14.15
C ARG A 27 -7.28 -6.07 -13.83
N PRO A 28 -6.29 -5.85 -14.72
CA PRO A 28 -4.90 -6.18 -14.43
C PRO A 28 -4.34 -5.34 -13.26
N VAL A 29 -3.52 -5.96 -12.42
CA VAL A 29 -2.97 -5.40 -11.15
C VAL A 29 -1.72 -4.55 -11.39
N ALA A 30 -1.33 -4.31 -12.65
CA ALA A 30 -0.15 -3.51 -13.01
C ALA A 30 -0.13 -2.06 -12.47
N LYS A 31 -1.20 -1.59 -11.82
CA LYS A 31 -1.33 -0.20 -11.34
C LYS A 31 -2.21 -0.01 -10.10
N LEU A 32 -2.58 -1.07 -9.38
CA LEU A 32 -3.32 -0.91 -8.13
C LEU A 32 -2.31 -0.57 -7.03
N VAL A 33 -2.05 0.73 -6.85
CA VAL A 33 -1.35 1.22 -5.66
C VAL A 33 -2.16 0.76 -4.44
N PRO A 34 -1.53 0.17 -3.41
CA PRO A 34 -2.21 -0.06 -2.14
C PRO A 34 -2.82 1.27 -1.70
N LEU A 35 -4.15 1.37 -1.71
CA LEU A 35 -4.77 2.38 -0.87
C LEU A 35 -4.45 1.93 0.54
N GLU A 36 -3.80 2.79 1.32
CA GLU A 36 -3.72 2.61 2.77
C GLU A 36 -5.11 2.14 3.22
N PRO A 37 -5.21 0.97 3.88
CA PRO A 37 -6.49 0.50 4.38
C PRO A 37 -7.12 1.68 5.12
N ALA A 38 -8.36 2.03 4.79
CA ALA A 38 -9.09 2.99 5.61
C ALA A 38 -8.98 2.45 7.03
N MET A 39 -8.23 3.15 7.89
CA MET A 39 -8.03 2.71 9.27
C MET A 39 -9.43 2.50 9.81
N VAL A 40 -9.79 1.24 10.02
CA VAL A 40 -10.92 0.95 10.89
C VAL A 40 -10.43 1.42 12.25
N ASN A 41 -10.80 2.64 12.61
CA ASN A 41 -10.49 3.22 13.91
C ASN A 41 -11.25 2.40 14.96
N ASN A 42 -10.70 1.26 15.35
CA ASN A 42 -11.14 0.47 16.49
C ASN A 42 -10.60 1.05 17.81
N GLY A 43 -10.52 2.39 17.91
CA GLY A 43 -10.30 3.13 19.15
C GLY A 43 -9.03 2.81 19.95
N ARG A 44 -8.12 1.98 19.43
CA ARG A 44 -6.91 1.56 20.14
C ARG A 44 -5.72 2.33 19.58
N GLY A 45 -5.51 3.51 20.16
CA GLY A 45 -4.38 4.37 19.84
C GLY A 45 -3.07 3.61 19.93
N ALA A 46 -2.30 3.60 18.85
CA ALA A 46 -0.89 3.28 18.92
C ALA A 46 -0.17 4.46 19.60
N PRO A 47 0.66 4.24 20.63
CA PRO A 47 1.43 5.32 21.23
C PRO A 47 2.40 5.89 20.19
N PRO A 48 2.81 7.17 20.30
CA PRO A 48 3.75 7.76 19.37
C PRO A 48 5.08 7.01 19.50
N SER A 49 5.39 6.17 18.51
CA SER A 49 6.68 5.50 18.45
C SER A 49 7.73 6.53 18.01
N GLY A 50 8.35 7.16 19.00
CA GLY A 50 9.51 8.03 18.82
C GLY A 50 10.71 7.23 18.32
N GLY A 51 10.97 7.31 17.01
CA GLY A 51 12.15 6.71 16.37
C GLY A 51 13.22 7.77 16.12
N GLY A 52 14.17 7.91 17.05
CA GLY A 52 15.29 8.85 16.92
C GLY A 52 16.27 8.50 15.80
N CYS A 53 16.71 9.51 15.06
CA CYS A 53 17.81 9.42 14.10
C CYS A 53 19.11 9.05 14.84
N ARG A 54 19.48 7.77 14.85
CA ARG A 54 20.83 7.35 15.28
C ARG A 54 21.83 7.81 14.23
N ARG A 55 22.64 8.81 14.59
CA ARG A 55 23.84 9.25 13.84
C ARG A 55 24.67 8.03 13.43
N ARG A 56 24.83 7.81 12.12
CA ARG A 56 26.01 7.12 11.57
C ARG A 56 26.87 8.13 10.82
N LYS A 57 28.14 8.18 11.23
CA LYS A 57 29.18 9.04 10.69
C LYS A 57 29.38 8.77 9.19
N ARG A 58 28.94 9.73 8.38
CA ARG A 58 29.48 10.22 7.09
C ARG A 58 28.30 10.89 6.39
N GLY A 59 28.28 12.23 6.43
CA GLY A 59 27.13 13.03 6.04
C GLY A 59 26.75 12.85 4.59
N PHE A 60 25.48 12.51 4.34
CA PHE A 60 24.59 13.19 3.41
C PHE A 60 23.20 12.51 3.46
N CYS A 61 22.17 13.20 3.96
CA CYS A 61 20.78 12.78 3.75
C CYS A 61 20.32 13.42 2.44
N ARG A 62 20.24 12.67 1.33
CA ARG A 62 19.53 13.18 0.14
C ARG A 62 18.03 13.06 0.41
N GLN A 63 17.42 14.18 0.78
CA GLN A 63 15.99 14.37 0.53
C GLN A 63 15.84 14.44 -1.00
N HIS A 64 15.08 13.53 -1.59
CA HIS A 64 14.70 13.65 -2.99
C HIS A 64 13.29 14.24 -3.02
N GLU A 65 13.23 15.56 -2.91
CA GLU A 65 12.04 16.35 -3.25
C GLU A 65 12.03 16.49 -4.78
N ARG A 66 11.00 15.98 -5.45
CA ARG A 66 10.85 16.06 -6.90
C ARG A 66 9.67 16.97 -7.20
N THR A 67 9.95 18.20 -7.60
CA THR A 67 8.99 19.08 -8.29
C THR A 67 8.93 18.71 -9.77
#